data_AF-A0A9N8GZY8-F1
#
_entry.id   AF-A0A9N8GZY8-F1
#
_cell.length_a   1.000
_cell.length_b   1.000
_cell.length_c   1.000
_cell.angle_alpha   90.00
_cell.angle_beta   90.00
_cell.angle_gamma   90.00
#
_symmetry.space_group_name_H-M   'P 1'
#
loop_
_entity.id
_entity.type
_entity.pdbx_description
1 polymer ?
#
loop_
_entity_poly.entity_id
_entity_poly.type
_entity_poly.pdbx_seq_one_letter_code
_entity_poly.pdbx_strand_id
1 'polypeptide(L)'
;MYLQLIYKDDSARGKYGAKEEFIKINRAIHSDGFEYGLENEKSIGECILVERIMEDGKISEVFMALDEHVIFRVLTESGAILKEYKK
;
A
#
# COMPACT_ATOMS: atom_id res chain seq x y z
N MET A 1 8.27 -8.74 -4.94
CA MET A 1 7.02 -8.46 -5.66
C MET A 1 6.92 -6.95 -5.79
N TYR A 2 5.95 -6.44 -6.55
CA TYR A 2 5.74 -5.01 -6.67
C TYR A 2 4.29 -4.65 -6.34
N LEU A 3 4.10 -3.50 -5.71
CA LEU A 3 2.82 -2.82 -5.63
C LEU A 3 2.85 -1.70 -6.67
N GLN A 4 2.04 -1.83 -7.70
CA GLN A 4 1.80 -0.76 -8.67
C GLN A 4 0.64 0.09 -8.17
N LEU A 5 0.87 1.40 -8.12
CA LEU A 5 -0.14 2.41 -7.83
C LEU A 5 -0.45 3.12 -9.14
N ILE A 6 -1.72 3.15 -9.53
CA ILE A 6 -2.18 3.85 -10.73
C ILE A 6 -3.13 4.96 -10.29
N TYR A 7 -2.76 6.20 -10.53
CA TYR A 7 -3.53 7.37 -10.12
C TYR A 7 -4.61 7.64 -11.17
N LYS A 8 -5.87 7.67 -10.75
CA LYS A 8 -7.04 7.84 -11.64
C LYS A 8 -7.03 9.22 -12.30
N ASP A 9 -6.59 10.24 -11.55
CA ASP A 9 -6.71 11.65 -11.93
C ASP A 9 -5.39 12.40 -11.80
N ASP A 10 -5.24 13.50 -12.54
CA ASP A 10 -4.04 14.35 -12.47
C ASP A 10 -3.86 15.02 -11.09
N SER A 11 -4.94 15.19 -10.33
CA SER A 11 -4.93 15.72 -8.96
C SER A 11 -4.36 14.74 -7.93
N ALA A 12 -4.33 13.45 -8.24
CA ALA A 12 -3.87 12.41 -7.35
C ALA A 12 -2.46 11.92 -7.65
N ARG A 13 -1.80 12.46 -8.68
CA ARG A 13 -0.49 11.98 -9.17
C ARG A 13 0.51 11.76 -8.02
N GLY A 14 1.25 10.67 -8.14
CA GLY A 14 2.29 10.28 -7.19
C GLY A 14 3.46 11.25 -7.16
N LYS A 15 4.53 10.84 -6.49
CA LYS A 15 5.77 11.62 -6.37
C LYS A 15 6.24 12.06 -7.76
N TYR A 16 6.53 13.35 -7.90
CA TYR A 16 6.96 13.98 -9.17
C TYR A 16 5.90 14.06 -10.28
N GLY A 17 4.62 13.89 -9.97
CA GLY A 17 3.56 14.01 -10.99
C GLY A 17 3.41 12.77 -11.87
N ALA A 18 3.88 11.61 -11.40
CA ALA A 18 3.79 10.35 -12.12
C ALA A 18 2.34 9.82 -12.15
N LYS A 19 1.94 9.27 -13.30
CA LYS A 19 0.63 8.60 -13.47
C LYS A 19 0.61 7.22 -12.81
N GLU A 20 1.77 6.63 -12.61
CA GLU A 20 1.93 5.36 -11.91
C GLU A 20 3.24 5.31 -11.14
N GLU A 21 3.24 4.55 -10.05
CA GLU A 21 4.41 4.25 -9.23
C GLU A 21 4.54 2.75 -8.97
N PHE A 22 5.78 2.28 -8.81
CA PHE A 22 6.08 0.89 -8.49
C PHE A 22 6.88 0.85 -7.20
N ILE A 23 6.29 0.25 -6.16
CA ILE A 23 6.89 0.09 -4.85
C ILE A 23 7.30 -1.38 -4.72
N LYS A 24 8.58 -1.64 -4.44
CA LYS A 24 9.02 -3.01 -4.16
C LYS A 24 8.47 -3.43 -2.80
N ILE A 25 7.80 -4.58 -2.77
CA ILE A 25 7.17 -5.11 -1.56
C ILE A 25 7.57 -6.59 -1.37
N ASN A 26 7.63 -7.01 -0.11
CA ASN A 26 7.88 -8.41 0.25
C ASN A 26 6.59 -9.15 0.64
N ARG A 27 5.47 -8.43 0.77
CA ARG A 27 4.17 -8.96 1.20
C ARG A 27 3.03 -8.10 0.64
N ALA A 28 1.83 -8.68 0.52
CA ALA A 28 0.59 -7.94 0.29
C ALA A 28 -0.58 -8.63 0.99
N ILE A 29 -0.95 -8.16 2.18
CA ILE A 29 -2.12 -8.66 2.93
C ILE A 29 -3.13 -7.52 3.06
N HIS A 30 -4.35 -7.76 2.60
CA HIS A 30 -5.45 -6.81 2.76
C HIS A 30 -5.95 -6.81 4.21
N SER A 31 -6.24 -5.62 4.74
CA SER A 31 -6.93 -5.44 6.01
C SER A 31 -8.06 -4.44 5.82
N ASP A 32 -9.22 -4.72 6.41
CA ASP A 32 -10.39 -3.82 6.34
C ASP A 32 -10.22 -2.57 7.24
N GLY A 33 -9.20 -2.61 8.10
CA GLY A 33 -8.79 -1.51 8.96
C GLY A 33 -7.66 -1.96 9.88
N PHE A 34 -6.97 -1.00 10.50
CA PHE A 34 -5.98 -1.26 11.53
C PHE A 34 -6.02 -0.18 12.60
N GLU A 35 -6.01 -0.60 13.88
CA GLU A 35 -5.90 0.31 15.03
C GLU A 35 -4.43 0.47 15.42
N TYR A 36 -3.94 1.69 15.48
CA TYR A 36 -2.56 2.00 15.86
C TYR A 36 -2.51 2.94 17.06
N GLY A 37 -1.48 2.76 17.88
CA GLY A 37 -1.35 3.39 19.21
C GLY A 37 -0.79 4.81 19.21
N LEU A 38 -0.99 5.61 18.17
CA LEU A 38 -0.60 7.03 18.18
C LEU A 38 -1.76 7.87 18.75
N GLU A 39 -1.47 8.75 19.70
CA GLU A 39 -2.44 9.39 20.62
C GLU A 39 -3.64 10.10 19.96
N ASN A 40 -3.60 10.41 18.65
CA ASN A 40 -4.61 11.22 17.96
C ASN A 40 -5.19 10.60 16.69
N GLU A 41 -4.85 9.36 16.36
CA GLU A 41 -5.14 8.80 15.06
C GLU A 41 -5.43 7.30 15.27
N LYS A 42 -6.69 6.99 15.59
CA LYS A 42 -7.07 5.71 16.20
C LYS A 42 -7.30 4.58 15.19
N SER A 43 -7.48 4.89 13.91
CA SER A 43 -7.72 3.86 12.90
C SER A 43 -7.34 4.31 11.50
N ILE A 44 -6.67 3.42 10.77
CA ILE A 44 -6.58 3.47 9.32
C ILE A 44 -7.75 2.63 8.79
N GLY A 45 -8.45 3.13 7.78
CA GLY A 45 -9.44 2.34 7.03
C GLY A 45 -8.79 1.20 6.24
N GLU A 46 -9.46 0.74 5.18
CA GLU A 46 -8.93 -0.34 4.34
C GLU A 46 -7.49 -0.05 3.89
N CYS A 47 -6.61 -1.04 4.04
CA CYS A 47 -5.20 -0.90 3.76
C CYS A 47 -4.55 -2.22 3.33
N ILE A 48 -3.33 -2.13 2.79
CA ILE A 48 -2.50 -3.27 2.41
C ILE A 48 -1.24 -3.25 3.28
N LEU A 49 -1.00 -4.32 4.05
CA LEU A 49 0.29 -4.58 4.69
C LEU A 49 1.30 -4.98 3.60
N VAL A 50 2.31 -4.15 3.42
CA VAL A 50 3.31 -4.30 2.35
C VAL A 50 4.67 -4.81 2.83
N GLU A 51 4.98 -4.57 4.11
CA GLU A 51 6.24 -4.97 4.71
C GLU A 51 6.11 -5.17 6.22
N ARG A 52 6.84 -6.16 6.75
CA ARG A 52 7.07 -6.34 8.19
C ARG A 52 8.57 -6.32 8.44
N ILE A 53 9.01 -5.41 9.30
CA ILE A 53 10.39 -5.19 9.69
C ILE A 53 10.57 -5.76 11.10
N MET A 54 11.60 -6.59 11.29
CA MET A 54 11.98 -7.14 12.58
C MET A 54 13.41 -6.70 12.90
N GLU A 55 13.56 -5.84 13.90
CA GLU A 55 14.86 -5.27 14.29
C GLU A 55 14.93 -5.15 15.82
N ASP A 56 16.01 -5.62 16.43
CA ASP A 56 16.24 -5.58 17.88
C ASP A 56 15.07 -6.08 18.74
N GLY A 57 14.38 -7.14 18.28
CA GLY A 57 13.22 -7.71 18.97
C GLY A 57 11.94 -6.88 18.88
N LYS A 58 11.95 -5.76 18.13
CA LYS A 58 10.77 -4.97 17.80
C LYS A 58 10.20 -5.39 16.45
N ILE A 59 8.88 -5.38 16.35
CA ILE A 59 8.15 -5.62 15.11
C ILE A 59 7.56 -4.30 14.66
N SER A 60 7.87 -3.88 13.45
CA SER A 60 7.24 -2.75 12.77
C SER A 60 6.54 -3.25 11.51
N GLU A 61 5.38 -2.70 11.23
CA GLU A 61 4.55 -3.06 10.08
C GLU A 61 4.30 -1.81 9.24
N VAL A 62 4.49 -1.94 7.93
CA VAL A 62 4.31 -0.85 6.97
C VAL A 62 3.05 -1.11 6.17
N PHE A 63 2.12 -0.16 6.23
CA PHE A 63 0.82 -0.23 5.58
C PHE A 63 0.70 0.84 4.50
N MET A 64 -0.05 0.52 3.45
CA MET A 64 -0.51 1.47 2.43
C MET A 64 -2.03 1.57 2.54
N ALA A 65 -2.56 2.74 2.92
CA ALA A 65 -3.99 2.99 2.96
C ALA A 65 -4.57 2.98 1.54
N LEU A 66 -5.75 2.35 1.38
CA LEU A 66 -6.48 2.38 0.11
C LEU A 66 -7.15 3.73 -0.07
N ASP A 67 -6.94 4.31 -1.25
CA ASP A 67 -7.43 5.61 -1.66
C ASP A 67 -8.37 5.45 -2.87
N GLU A 68 -9.49 6.19 -2.88
CA GLU A 68 -10.49 6.12 -3.95
C GLU A 68 -9.98 6.65 -5.30
N HIS A 69 -8.92 7.44 -5.32
CA HIS A 69 -8.28 7.96 -6.52
C HIS A 69 -7.09 7.10 -6.99
N VAL A 70 -6.82 5.97 -6.34
CA VAL A 70 -5.68 5.11 -6.66
C VAL A 70 -6.12 3.66 -6.86
N ILE A 71 -5.66 3.04 -7.95
CA ILE A 71 -5.81 1.59 -8.16
C ILE A 71 -4.51 0.93 -7.71
N PHE A 72 -4.63 -0.06 -6.84
CA PHE A 72 -3.48 -0.81 -6.31
C PHE A 72 -3.42 -2.19 -6.96
N ARG A 73 -2.29 -2.54 -7.56
CA ARG A 73 -2.06 -3.87 -8.14
C ARG A 73 -0.84 -4.53 -7.52
N VAL A 74 -1.00 -5.77 -7.10
CA VAL A 74 0.13 -6.61 -6.67
C VAL A 74 0.64 -7.34 -7.90
N LEU A 75 1.91 -7.14 -8.22
CA LEU A 75 2.59 -7.74 -9.35
C LEU A 75 3.65 -8.73 -8.87
N THR A 76 3.82 -9.82 -9.62
CA THR A 76 5.01 -10.69 -9.52
C THR A 76 6.28 -9.94 -9.94
N GLU A 77 7.45 -10.52 -9.69
CA GLU A 77 8.74 -9.99 -10.19
C GLU A 77 8.79 -9.89 -11.73
N SER A 78 8.02 -10.73 -12.45
CA SER A 78 7.92 -10.67 -13.91
C SER A 78 6.84 -9.71 -14.41
N GLY A 79 6.13 -9.01 -13.52
CA GLY A 79 5.09 -8.04 -13.86
C GLY A 79 3.68 -8.62 -14.02
N ALA A 80 3.49 -9.94 -13.87
CA ALA A 80 2.15 -10.54 -13.91
C ALA A 80 1.30 -10.07 -12.71
N ILE A 81 0.04 -9.70 -12.96
CA ILE A 81 -0.90 -9.23 -11.94
C ILE A 81 -1.38 -10.41 -11.10
N LEU A 82 -1.17 -10.35 -9.79
CA LEU A 82 -1.66 -11.33 -8.82
C LEU A 82 -3.01 -10.91 -8.23
N LYS A 83 -3.17 -9.62 -7.92
CA LYS A 83 -4.39 -9.08 -7.31
C LYS A 83 -4.51 -7.59 -7.60
N GLU A 84 -5.74 -7.10 -7.63
CA GLU A 84 -6.08 -5.70 -7.80
C GLU A 84 -7.03 -5.28 -6.67
N TYR A 85 -6.81 -4.09 -6.12
CA TYR A 85 -7.64 -3.46 -5.09
C TYR A 85 -8.10 -2.09 -5.60
N LYS A 86 -9.40 -1.83 -5.44
CA LYS A 86 -10.05 -0.57 -5.78
C LYS A 86 -11.03 -0.24 -4.67
N LYS A 87 -11.00 1.01 -4.25
CA LYS A 87 -12.04 1.62 -3.42
C LYS A 87 -13.02 2.38 -4.31
#